data_AF-A0A846U437-F1
#
_entry.id   AF-A0A846U437-F1
#
_cell.length_a   1.000
_cell.length_b   1.000
_cell.length_c   1.000
_cell.angle_alpha   90.00
_cell.angle_beta   90.00
_cell.angle_gamma   90.00
#
_symmetry.space_group_name_H-M   'P 1'
#
loop_
_entity.id
_entity.type
_entity.pdbx_description
1 polymer ?
#
loop_
_entity_poly.entity_id
_entity_poly.type
_entity_poly.pdbx_seq_one_letter_code
_entity_poly.pdbx_strand_id
1 'polypeptide(L)'
;MACIASLLIPLAGYCAAPAPAATVMSAAAVSAAACTSVTWQYGVYYRLGDVVRYPNNGNYYKLVNVGGNGSDATDPTISTWYWQQTTCDSGGGGGGGGGGGAGATVTWQAGVFYRLGDVVRYPNNGSCYKLVNVGGNGSDGTDPTISTWYWQPTACGSTGGGGGGGGGGGGGTGCTAVDWQAGVYYRQGDVVRYPGNGSYYKLVNVGGNGSDGTDPTISTWYWQPTTCGGSGGGGGGGGGGGSGGSFIVSEAQFNQMFPSRNGLYTYAGLVNAMSGWPAFATTGSDTIKRQEAAAFLANVAHESDSLRATREYNQANWPLYCDWNSGCAPGQQYYGRGPIQLSWNYNYRAAGQAIGVDLWSNPDLVATDSTIAWKTAIWYWMTGTGAAGVTPHNAMVNSWGFGVTINAINGSLECGGRRPDAVQTRINFYRSFTGIIGVDPGGNLGC
;
A
#
# COMPACT_ATOMS: atom_id res chain seq x y z
N MET A 1 -6.29 15.80 74.28
CA MET A 1 -7.46 14.88 74.20
C MET A 1 -7.01 13.70 73.36
N ALA A 2 -6.35 12.74 74.02
CA ALA A 2 -6.89 11.46 74.51
C ALA A 2 -6.79 10.39 73.37
N CYS A 3 -5.78 9.51 73.40
CA CYS A 3 -5.67 8.25 74.19
C CYS A 3 -6.69 7.18 73.77
N ILE A 4 -6.48 5.86 73.72
CA ILE A 4 -5.40 4.91 74.06
C ILE A 4 -5.93 3.49 73.67
N ALA A 5 -5.02 2.52 73.53
CA ALA A 5 -5.15 1.05 73.75
C ALA A 5 -6.03 0.13 72.89
N SER A 6 -5.36 -0.79 72.19
CA SER A 6 -5.09 -2.20 72.59
C SER A 6 -6.12 -3.09 73.30
N LEU A 7 -6.12 -4.35 72.84
CA LEU A 7 -6.22 -5.67 73.53
C LEU A 7 -7.49 -6.56 73.36
N LEU A 8 -7.22 -7.81 72.93
CA LEU A 8 -7.77 -9.13 73.32
C LEU A 8 -9.09 -9.72 72.75
N ILE A 9 -8.87 -10.70 71.84
CA ILE A 9 -9.35 -12.10 71.72
C ILE A 9 -10.38 -12.64 72.76
N PRO A 10 -11.24 -13.61 72.37
CA PRO A 10 -11.02 -14.98 72.86
C PRO A 10 -11.06 -16.09 71.79
N LEU A 11 -10.20 -17.09 72.01
CA LEU A 11 -10.14 -18.39 71.33
C LEU A 11 -11.34 -19.26 71.73
N ALA A 12 -11.83 -20.07 70.78
CA ALA A 12 -12.30 -21.41 71.07
C ALA A 12 -11.46 -22.39 70.24
N GLY A 13 -10.68 -23.22 70.93
CA GLY A 13 -9.94 -24.32 70.34
C GLY A 13 -10.73 -25.62 70.46
N TYR A 14 -10.55 -26.52 69.49
CA TYR A 14 -10.41 -27.94 69.78
C TYR A 14 -9.48 -28.66 68.79
N CYS A 15 -8.45 -29.26 69.40
CA CYS A 15 -7.74 -30.50 69.10
C CYS A 15 -7.29 -30.86 67.68
N ALA A 16 -5.96 -30.97 67.54
CA ALA A 16 -5.24 -31.56 66.43
C ALA A 16 -5.26 -33.10 66.46
N ALA A 17 -5.23 -33.69 65.26
CA ALA A 17 -4.84 -35.09 64.99
C ALA A 17 -3.89 -35.10 63.77
N PRO A 18 -3.03 -36.12 63.63
CA PRO A 18 -1.69 -35.99 63.04
C PRO A 18 -1.67 -36.04 61.51
N ALA A 19 -0.65 -35.41 60.93
CA ALA A 19 -0.36 -35.42 59.51
C ALA A 19 0.16 -36.79 59.02
N PRO A 20 -0.37 -37.35 57.92
CA PRO A 20 0.32 -38.32 57.09
C PRO A 20 0.92 -37.66 55.82
N ALA A 21 1.93 -38.34 55.31
CA ALA A 21 2.90 -37.88 54.32
C ALA A 21 2.34 -37.44 52.94
N ALA A 22 3.12 -36.57 52.29
CA ALA A 22 2.91 -36.10 50.93
C ALA A 22 2.77 -37.26 49.93
N THR A 23 1.59 -37.34 49.30
CA THR A 23 1.37 -38.16 48.11
C THR A 23 1.12 -37.20 46.94
N VAL A 24 1.97 -37.26 45.92
CA VAL A 24 1.80 -36.50 44.69
C VAL A 24 0.63 -37.11 43.92
N MET A 25 -0.57 -36.56 44.08
CA MET A 25 -1.67 -36.84 43.18
C MET A 25 -1.48 -36.02 41.90
N SER A 26 -1.42 -36.72 40.77
CA SER A 26 -1.47 -36.11 39.44
C SER A 26 -2.70 -35.23 39.33
N ALA A 27 -2.51 -33.92 39.21
CA ALA A 27 -3.59 -33.01 38.89
C ALA A 27 -4.22 -33.45 37.57
N ALA A 28 -5.53 -33.67 37.61
CA ALA A 28 -6.35 -33.85 36.42
C ALA A 28 -6.07 -32.72 35.44
N ALA A 29 -6.03 -33.05 34.14
CA ALA A 29 -5.89 -32.06 33.08
C ALA A 29 -6.95 -30.97 33.29
N VAL A 30 -6.50 -29.79 33.70
CA VAL A 30 -7.31 -28.58 33.66
C VAL A 30 -7.61 -28.37 32.19
N SER A 31 -8.86 -28.60 31.82
CA SER A 31 -9.37 -28.33 30.48
C SER A 31 -8.99 -26.90 30.11
N ALA A 32 -8.20 -26.73 29.04
CA ALA A 32 -7.99 -25.44 28.42
C ALA A 32 -9.37 -24.85 28.07
N ALA A 33 -9.64 -23.63 28.50
CA ALA A 33 -10.90 -22.94 28.22
C ALA A 33 -11.12 -22.88 26.71
N ALA A 34 -12.24 -23.44 26.24
CA ALA A 34 -12.68 -23.33 24.86
C ALA A 34 -13.02 -21.86 24.55
N CYS A 35 -12.42 -21.25 23.52
CA CYS A 35 -12.88 -19.93 23.09
C CYS A 35 -14.20 -20.10 22.32
N THR A 36 -15.22 -19.34 22.71
CA THR A 36 -16.37 -19.08 21.85
C THR A 36 -15.96 -18.06 20.79
N SER A 37 -16.17 -18.36 19.52
CA SER A 37 -15.96 -17.41 18.42
C SER A 37 -17.19 -17.32 17.53
N VAL A 38 -17.32 -16.19 16.83
CA VAL A 38 -18.37 -15.96 15.83
C VAL A 38 -17.74 -15.68 14.47
N THR A 39 -18.45 -15.93 13.38
CA THR A 39 -17.95 -15.53 12.05
C THR A 39 -18.00 -14.01 11.95
N TRP A 40 -16.88 -13.39 11.56
CA TRP A 40 -16.81 -11.95 11.39
C TRP A 40 -17.77 -11.48 10.28
N GLN A 41 -18.49 -10.40 10.53
CA GLN A 41 -19.44 -9.78 9.61
C GLN A 41 -19.14 -8.29 9.48
N TYR A 42 -19.12 -7.82 8.24
CA TYR A 42 -18.86 -6.42 7.93
C TYR A 42 -19.91 -5.50 8.57
N GLY A 43 -19.48 -4.42 9.22
CA GLY A 43 -20.36 -3.43 9.85
C GLY A 43 -20.94 -3.84 11.22
N VAL A 44 -20.52 -4.98 11.78
CA VAL A 44 -20.93 -5.43 13.12
C VAL A 44 -19.91 -4.99 14.18
N TYR A 45 -20.42 -4.44 15.29
CA TYR A 45 -19.61 -4.02 16.42
C TYR A 45 -19.35 -5.20 17.37
N TYR A 46 -18.08 -5.51 17.60
CA TYR A 46 -17.60 -6.51 18.54
C TYR A 46 -17.07 -5.86 19.81
N ARG A 47 -17.15 -6.58 20.93
CA ARG A 47 -16.70 -6.14 22.25
C ARG A 47 -15.24 -6.49 22.46
N LEU A 48 -14.55 -5.69 23.28
CA LEU A 48 -13.16 -5.94 23.63
C LEU A 48 -13.02 -7.36 24.19
N GLY A 49 -12.14 -8.16 23.60
CA GLY A 49 -11.91 -9.55 23.93
C GLY A 49 -12.66 -10.57 23.07
N ASP A 50 -13.62 -10.15 22.24
CA ASP A 50 -14.33 -11.05 21.32
C ASP A 50 -13.35 -11.69 20.33
N VAL A 51 -13.61 -12.96 20.01
CA VAL A 51 -12.85 -13.69 18.99
C VAL A 51 -13.74 -13.92 17.78
N VAL A 52 -13.27 -13.52 16.62
CA VAL A 52 -13.97 -13.68 15.35
C VAL A 52 -13.19 -14.58 14.41
N ARG A 53 -13.88 -15.43 13.66
CA ARG A 53 -13.31 -16.15 12.51
C ARG A 53 -13.50 -15.31 11.27
N TYR A 54 -12.41 -14.89 10.62
CA TYR A 54 -12.48 -14.05 9.44
C TYR A 54 -12.69 -14.91 8.17
N PRO A 55 -13.75 -14.70 7.38
CA PRO A 55 -14.13 -15.61 6.29
C PRO A 55 -13.08 -15.74 5.18
N ASN A 56 -12.37 -14.66 4.86
CA ASN A 56 -11.55 -14.60 3.65
C ASN A 56 -10.23 -15.38 3.78
N ASN A 57 -9.68 -15.52 4.98
CA ASN A 57 -8.47 -16.32 5.23
C ASN A 57 -8.68 -17.46 6.23
N GLY A 58 -9.85 -17.55 6.87
CA GLY A 58 -10.19 -18.60 7.83
C GLY A 58 -9.51 -18.46 9.19
N ASN A 59 -8.67 -17.44 9.40
CA ASN A 59 -7.94 -17.21 10.65
C ASN A 59 -8.85 -16.58 11.71
N TYR A 60 -8.44 -16.69 12.97
CA TYR A 60 -9.14 -16.09 14.10
C TYR A 60 -8.44 -14.82 14.55
N TYR A 61 -9.23 -13.85 14.96
CA TYR A 61 -8.75 -12.56 15.43
C TYR A 61 -9.47 -12.19 16.71
N LYS A 62 -8.71 -11.78 17.71
CA LYS A 62 -9.21 -11.27 18.98
C LYS A 62 -9.25 -9.75 18.89
N LEU A 63 -10.36 -9.15 19.28
CA LEU A 63 -10.43 -7.70 19.45
C LEU A 63 -9.64 -7.33 20.71
N VAL A 64 -8.55 -6.59 20.53
CA VAL A 64 -7.59 -6.23 21.59
C VAL A 64 -7.60 -4.74 21.92
N ASN A 65 -8.29 -3.92 21.12
CA ASN A 65 -8.49 -2.51 21.39
C ASN A 65 -9.83 -2.00 20.86
N VAL A 66 -10.37 -0.92 21.44
CA VAL A 66 -11.65 -0.30 21.05
C VAL A 66 -11.61 1.21 21.16
N GLY A 67 -12.39 1.91 20.32
CA GLY A 67 -12.67 3.34 20.49
C GLY A 67 -13.83 3.59 21.45
N GLY A 68 -14.28 4.84 21.59
CA GLY A 68 -15.39 5.22 22.49
C GLY A 68 -16.72 4.48 22.26
N ASN A 69 -16.91 3.86 21.08
CA ASN A 69 -18.12 3.12 20.69
C ASN A 69 -17.90 1.62 20.39
N GLY A 70 -16.76 1.01 20.79
CA GLY A 70 -16.45 -0.41 20.51
C GLY A 70 -15.47 -0.63 19.34
N SER A 71 -15.45 -1.83 18.73
CA SER A 71 -14.68 -2.07 17.49
C SER A 71 -15.14 -1.13 16.39
N ASP A 72 -14.29 -0.65 15.49
CA ASP A 72 -14.72 0.16 14.34
C ASP A 72 -15.36 -0.66 13.20
N ALA A 73 -15.65 -1.95 13.43
CA ALA A 73 -16.16 -2.92 12.45
C ALA A 73 -15.27 -3.07 11.21
N THR A 74 -14.00 -2.64 11.29
CA THR A 74 -13.04 -2.83 10.20
C THR A 74 -12.56 -4.28 10.12
N ASP A 75 -12.13 -4.62 8.92
CA ASP A 75 -11.52 -5.89 8.57
C ASP A 75 -10.34 -6.23 9.51
N PRO A 76 -10.33 -7.41 10.15
CA PRO A 76 -9.26 -7.83 11.05
C PRO A 76 -7.86 -7.95 10.42
N THR A 77 -7.77 -7.98 9.08
CA THR A 77 -6.51 -7.99 8.34
C THR A 77 -5.99 -6.59 8.00
N ILE A 78 -6.84 -5.57 8.12
CA ILE A 78 -6.50 -4.18 7.80
C ILE A 78 -6.03 -3.43 9.04
N SER A 79 -6.64 -3.70 10.21
CA SER A 79 -6.34 -2.96 11.43
C SER A 79 -5.78 -3.83 12.55
N THR A 80 -4.44 -3.82 12.68
CA THR A 80 -3.70 -4.45 13.77
C THR A 80 -3.82 -3.71 15.11
N TRP A 81 -4.44 -2.52 15.11
CA TRP A 81 -4.73 -1.77 16.33
C TRP A 81 -5.95 -2.35 17.05
N TYR A 82 -7.04 -2.64 16.32
CA TYR A 82 -8.25 -3.25 16.88
C TYR A 82 -8.08 -4.76 17.03
N TRP A 83 -7.45 -5.43 16.06
CA TRP A 83 -7.46 -6.88 15.94
C TRP A 83 -6.07 -7.51 16.06
N GLN A 84 -5.96 -8.58 16.84
CA GLN A 84 -4.77 -9.40 16.94
C GLN A 84 -5.09 -10.83 16.52
N GLN A 85 -4.30 -11.40 15.61
CA GLN A 85 -4.48 -12.79 15.18
C GLN A 85 -4.27 -13.75 16.37
N THR A 86 -5.09 -14.80 16.45
CA THR A 86 -5.07 -15.80 17.52
C THR A 86 -5.26 -17.21 16.95
N THR A 87 -4.81 -18.22 17.70
CA THR A 87 -4.78 -19.63 17.28
C THR A 87 -5.87 -20.47 17.94
N CYS A 88 -7.04 -19.89 18.22
CA CYS A 88 -8.10 -20.65 18.89
C CYS A 88 -8.81 -21.59 17.91
N ASP A 89 -8.18 -22.72 17.62
CA ASP A 89 -8.72 -23.81 16.81
C ASP A 89 -8.86 -25.10 17.63
N SER A 90 -10.01 -25.73 17.48
CA SER A 90 -10.36 -27.06 17.99
C SER A 90 -9.35 -28.12 17.54
N GLY A 91 -8.86 -28.91 18.49
CA GLY A 91 -7.71 -29.81 18.34
C GLY A 91 -7.90 -31.00 17.39
N GLY A 92 -6.76 -31.53 16.95
CA GLY A 92 -6.70 -32.80 16.22
C GLY A 92 -5.39 -33.15 15.50
N GLY A 93 -4.24 -33.11 16.18
CA GLY A 93 -3.16 -34.10 15.96
C GLY A 93 -1.98 -33.75 15.04
N GLY A 94 -0.77 -33.90 15.60
CA GLY A 94 0.42 -34.35 14.86
C GLY A 94 1.55 -33.33 14.72
N GLY A 95 2.35 -33.17 15.77
CA GLY A 95 3.56 -32.36 15.75
C GLY A 95 4.68 -32.90 14.86
N GLY A 96 5.58 -31.99 14.49
CA GLY A 96 6.84 -32.28 13.81
C GLY A 96 7.71 -31.03 13.77
N GLY A 97 8.27 -30.66 14.92
CA GLY A 97 9.33 -29.65 14.96
C GLY A 97 10.53 -30.10 14.15
N GLY A 98 10.98 -29.26 13.23
CA GLY A 98 12.20 -29.44 12.46
C GLY A 98 12.92 -28.11 12.35
N GLY A 99 13.85 -27.87 13.27
CA GLY A 99 14.86 -26.81 13.09
C GLY A 99 15.72 -27.14 11.87
N GLY A 100 15.72 -26.26 10.87
CA GLY A 100 16.58 -26.31 9.68
C GLY A 100 17.62 -25.19 9.74
N GLY A 101 18.90 -25.56 9.57
CA GLY A 101 20.06 -24.70 9.75
C GLY A 101 20.19 -23.57 8.73
N ALA A 102 21.06 -22.62 9.08
CA ALA A 102 21.50 -21.54 8.20
C ALA A 102 22.03 -22.13 6.89
N GLY A 103 21.42 -21.75 5.76
CA GLY A 103 21.94 -22.04 4.41
C GLY A 103 20.99 -22.73 3.42
N ALA A 104 19.77 -23.11 3.82
CA ALA A 104 18.79 -23.71 2.89
C ALA A 104 17.75 -22.68 2.42
N THR A 105 17.56 -22.55 1.10
CA THR A 105 16.47 -21.75 0.51
C THR A 105 15.13 -22.42 0.79
N VAL A 106 14.26 -21.80 1.58
CA VAL A 106 12.91 -22.31 1.92
C VAL A 106 11.82 -21.54 1.18
N THR A 107 10.68 -22.15 0.85
CA THR A 107 9.56 -21.43 0.22
C THR A 107 8.96 -20.43 1.22
N TRP A 108 8.79 -19.18 0.79
CA TRP A 108 8.21 -18.13 1.61
C TRP A 108 6.73 -18.44 1.93
N GLN A 109 6.33 -18.18 3.17
CA GLN A 109 4.98 -18.37 3.69
C GLN A 109 4.57 -17.13 4.49
N ALA A 110 3.36 -16.63 4.23
CA ALA A 110 2.82 -15.46 4.92
C ALA A 110 2.67 -15.74 6.42
N GLY A 111 3.09 -14.77 7.24
CA GLY A 111 2.99 -14.85 8.71
C GLY A 111 4.00 -15.78 9.38
N VAL A 112 4.99 -16.29 8.64
CA VAL A 112 6.10 -17.08 9.21
C VAL A 112 7.27 -16.17 9.56
N PHE A 113 7.88 -16.43 10.72
CA PHE A 113 9.06 -15.69 11.18
C PHE A 113 10.32 -16.18 10.48
N TYR A 114 11.07 -15.25 9.88
CA TYR A 114 12.37 -15.48 9.27
C TYR A 114 13.46 -14.71 10.03
N ARG A 115 14.66 -15.28 10.11
CA ARG A 115 15.83 -14.66 10.76
C ARG A 115 16.60 -13.81 9.78
N LEU A 116 17.25 -12.76 10.30
CA LEU A 116 18.11 -11.89 9.49
C LEU A 116 19.16 -12.74 8.74
N GLY A 117 19.20 -12.60 7.42
CA GLY A 117 20.05 -13.37 6.53
C GLY A 117 19.40 -14.59 5.88
N ASP A 118 18.20 -14.99 6.29
CA ASP A 118 17.46 -16.10 5.67
C ASP A 118 17.15 -15.78 4.20
N VAL A 119 17.24 -16.80 3.34
CA VAL A 119 16.88 -16.71 1.93
C VAL A 119 15.63 -17.51 1.68
N VAL A 120 14.60 -16.86 1.16
CA VAL A 120 13.31 -17.46 0.87
C VAL A 120 13.03 -17.42 -0.62
N ARG A 121 12.40 -18.48 -1.14
CA ARG A 121 11.88 -18.52 -2.52
C ARG A 121 10.41 -18.10 -2.51
N TYR A 122 10.09 -17.04 -3.22
CA TYR A 122 8.72 -16.54 -3.27
C TYR A 122 7.87 -17.40 -4.24
N PRO A 123 6.73 -17.95 -3.80
CA PRO A 123 6.00 -18.98 -4.56
C PRO A 123 5.38 -18.47 -5.87
N ASN A 124 5.02 -17.19 -5.96
CA ASN A 124 4.29 -16.67 -7.12
C ASN A 124 5.18 -16.36 -8.33
N ASN A 125 6.46 -16.04 -8.12
CA ASN A 125 7.39 -15.66 -9.19
C ASN A 125 8.69 -16.49 -9.19
N GLY A 126 8.86 -17.41 -8.24
CA GLY A 126 10.02 -18.27 -8.11
C GLY A 126 11.33 -17.56 -7.75
N SER A 127 11.31 -16.25 -7.52
CA SER A 127 12.48 -15.42 -7.19
C SER A 127 12.89 -15.61 -5.74
N CYS A 128 14.18 -15.43 -5.46
CA CYS A 128 14.71 -15.55 -4.11
C CYS A 128 15.02 -14.19 -3.49
N TYR A 129 14.71 -14.07 -2.21
CA TYR A 129 14.86 -12.85 -1.45
C TYR A 129 15.59 -13.15 -0.15
N LYS A 130 16.59 -12.32 0.17
CA LYS A 130 17.32 -12.39 1.43
C LYS A 130 16.71 -11.40 2.40
N LEU A 131 16.41 -11.84 3.63
CA LEU A 131 16.04 -10.92 4.69
C LEU A 131 17.28 -10.14 5.11
N VAL A 132 17.29 -8.83 4.86
CA VAL A 132 18.46 -7.96 5.09
C VAL A 132 18.25 -6.97 6.22
N ASN A 133 17.04 -6.88 6.75
CA ASN A 133 16.73 -5.97 7.84
C ASN A 133 15.53 -6.49 8.67
N VAL A 134 15.48 -6.14 9.97
CA VAL A 134 14.38 -6.53 10.89
C VAL A 134 14.05 -5.39 11.86
N GLY A 135 12.77 -5.23 12.24
CA GLY A 135 12.33 -4.22 13.22
C GLY A 135 12.50 -4.69 14.68
N GLY A 136 12.08 -3.85 15.64
CA GLY A 136 12.17 -4.15 17.09
C GLY A 136 11.39 -5.40 17.56
N ASN A 137 10.46 -5.90 16.74
CA ASN A 137 9.69 -7.13 16.95
C ASN A 137 10.07 -8.27 15.96
N GLY A 138 11.19 -8.13 15.23
CA GLY A 138 11.68 -9.11 14.24
C GLY A 138 11.06 -8.99 12.84
N SER A 139 11.23 -10.02 11.99
CA SER A 139 10.59 -10.10 10.67
C SER A 139 9.15 -10.61 10.83
N ASP A 140 8.19 -9.82 10.39
CA ASP A 140 6.75 -10.10 10.48
C ASP A 140 6.21 -10.98 9.33
N GLY A 141 7.09 -11.54 8.49
CA GLY A 141 6.68 -12.34 7.34
C GLY A 141 6.03 -11.49 6.25
N THR A 142 6.38 -10.20 6.13
CA THR A 142 5.97 -9.32 5.03
C THR A 142 6.40 -9.88 3.68
N ASP A 143 5.56 -9.67 2.67
CA ASP A 143 5.79 -10.10 1.29
C ASP A 143 7.11 -9.55 0.71
N PRO A 144 8.04 -10.41 0.25
CA PRO A 144 9.32 -10.00 -0.31
C PRO A 144 9.23 -9.17 -1.60
N THR A 145 8.08 -9.15 -2.26
CA THR A 145 7.82 -8.32 -3.45
C THR A 145 7.27 -6.94 -3.11
N ILE A 146 6.81 -6.73 -1.87
CA ILE A 146 6.17 -5.48 -1.42
C ILE A 146 7.15 -4.61 -0.63
N SER A 147 8.05 -5.21 0.17
CA SER A 147 8.96 -4.44 1.04
C SER A 147 10.44 -4.67 0.73
N THR A 148 11.03 -3.68 0.06
CA THR A 148 12.47 -3.58 -0.19
C THR A 148 13.29 -3.19 1.05
N TRP A 149 12.61 -2.80 2.14
CA TRP A 149 13.26 -2.55 3.43
C TRP A 149 13.67 -3.85 4.11
N TYR A 150 12.75 -4.83 4.17
CA TYR A 150 13.00 -6.13 4.84
C TYR A 150 13.76 -7.08 3.92
N TRP A 151 13.41 -7.10 2.64
CA TRP A 151 13.85 -8.11 1.67
C TRP A 151 14.66 -7.49 0.53
N GLN A 152 15.79 -8.11 0.20
CA GLN A 152 16.57 -7.78 -0.99
C GLN A 152 16.58 -8.96 -1.96
N PRO A 153 16.44 -8.71 -3.28
CA PRO A 153 16.61 -9.76 -4.28
C PRO A 153 17.99 -10.42 -4.15
N THR A 154 18.03 -11.75 -4.23
CA THR A 154 19.27 -12.53 -4.17
C THR A 154 19.21 -13.71 -5.12
N ALA A 155 20.37 -14.28 -5.45
CA ALA A 155 20.43 -15.56 -6.14
C ALA A 155 19.90 -16.68 -5.23
N CYS A 156 19.08 -17.58 -5.78
CA CYS A 156 18.70 -18.81 -5.10
C CYS A 156 19.95 -19.70 -4.96
N GLY A 157 20.41 -19.95 -3.73
CA GLY A 157 21.58 -20.79 -3.49
C GLY A 157 21.34 -22.22 -3.98
N SER A 158 22.24 -22.73 -4.82
CA SER A 158 22.24 -24.11 -5.30
C SER A 158 22.83 -25.04 -4.25
N THR A 159 22.06 -26.03 -3.77
CA THR A 159 22.64 -27.21 -3.13
C THR A 159 23.45 -27.99 -4.16
N GLY A 160 24.72 -28.22 -3.83
CA GLY A 160 25.71 -28.77 -4.75
C GLY A 160 25.55 -30.27 -5.04
N GLY A 161 25.93 -30.63 -6.27
CA GLY A 161 26.38 -31.95 -6.68
C GLY A 161 27.46 -31.75 -7.74
N GLY A 162 28.71 -32.06 -7.42
CA GLY A 162 29.89 -31.73 -8.22
C GLY A 162 30.16 -32.68 -9.41
N GLY A 163 31.14 -32.28 -10.23
CA GLY A 163 31.75 -33.11 -11.28
C GLY A 163 32.00 -32.33 -12.56
N GLY A 164 33.27 -32.00 -12.83
CA GLY A 164 33.66 -30.98 -13.80
C GLY A 164 34.02 -31.45 -15.22
N GLY A 165 34.50 -30.46 -15.97
CA GLY A 165 35.46 -30.63 -17.08
C GLY A 165 34.89 -30.59 -18.50
N GLY A 166 35.37 -29.62 -19.28
CA GLY A 166 35.62 -29.82 -20.72
C GLY A 166 34.89 -28.85 -21.65
N GLY A 167 35.67 -27.98 -22.30
CA GLY A 167 35.20 -26.92 -23.20
C GLY A 167 34.58 -27.39 -24.52
N GLY A 168 34.14 -26.40 -25.30
CA GLY A 168 33.75 -26.58 -26.70
C GLY A 168 32.63 -25.63 -27.09
N GLY A 169 32.97 -24.61 -27.89
CA GLY A 169 32.08 -23.53 -28.27
C GLY A 169 30.91 -23.91 -29.20
N GLY A 170 29.99 -22.97 -29.34
CA GLY A 170 28.93 -22.99 -30.34
C GLY A 170 28.18 -21.66 -30.30
N GLY A 171 28.29 -20.89 -31.39
CA GLY A 171 27.77 -19.53 -31.49
C GLY A 171 26.25 -19.44 -31.42
N GLY A 172 25.77 -18.41 -30.74
CA GLY A 172 24.42 -17.87 -30.86
C GLY A 172 24.55 -16.36 -30.72
N THR A 173 24.16 -15.62 -31.76
CA THR A 173 24.15 -14.16 -31.81
C THR A 173 23.24 -13.59 -30.71
N GLY A 174 23.82 -13.33 -29.53
CA GLY A 174 23.19 -12.70 -28.37
C GLY A 174 23.39 -11.18 -28.39
N CYS A 175 22.47 -10.43 -27.77
CA CYS A 175 22.55 -8.97 -27.78
C CYS A 175 23.83 -8.49 -27.06
N THR A 176 24.55 -7.56 -27.68
CA THR A 176 25.75 -6.93 -27.11
C THR A 176 25.32 -5.85 -26.12
N ALA A 177 24.81 -6.25 -24.96
CA ALA A 177 24.54 -5.32 -23.87
C ALA A 177 25.78 -5.21 -22.97
N VAL A 178 26.21 -3.98 -22.70
CA VAL A 178 27.28 -3.67 -21.74
C VAL A 178 26.68 -3.25 -20.40
N ASP A 179 27.39 -3.47 -19.29
CA ASP A 179 26.93 -2.93 -18.00
C ASP A 179 26.95 -1.39 -18.05
N TRP A 180 25.88 -0.77 -17.58
CA TRP A 180 25.74 0.68 -17.54
C TRP A 180 26.74 1.29 -16.55
N GLN A 181 27.35 2.42 -16.93
CA GLN A 181 28.32 3.17 -16.13
C GLN A 181 27.94 4.65 -16.14
N ALA A 182 27.99 5.27 -14.97
CA ALA A 182 27.69 6.70 -14.81
C ALA A 182 28.70 7.56 -15.58
N GLY A 183 28.20 8.58 -16.30
CA GLY A 183 29.04 9.52 -17.05
C GLY A 183 29.64 8.98 -18.35
N VAL A 184 29.23 7.79 -18.79
CA VAL A 184 29.61 7.21 -20.09
C VAL A 184 28.57 7.56 -21.15
N TYR A 185 29.06 7.92 -22.35
CA TYR A 185 28.21 8.22 -23.49
C TYR A 185 27.73 6.94 -24.19
N TYR A 186 26.41 6.82 -24.37
CA TYR A 186 25.78 5.73 -25.11
C TYR A 186 25.08 6.26 -26.36
N ARG A 187 25.07 5.47 -27.44
CA ARG A 187 24.42 5.81 -28.71
C ARG A 187 22.97 5.40 -28.69
N GLN A 188 22.10 6.16 -29.36
CA GLN A 188 20.69 5.80 -29.48
C GLN A 188 20.57 4.39 -30.09
N GLY A 189 19.80 3.53 -29.44
CA GLY A 189 19.67 2.12 -29.77
C GLY A 189 20.52 1.18 -28.92
N ASP A 190 21.54 1.68 -28.21
CA ASP A 190 22.37 0.87 -27.31
C ASP A 190 21.52 0.26 -26.20
N VAL A 191 21.83 -0.99 -25.87
CA VAL A 191 21.23 -1.71 -24.75
C VAL A 191 22.27 -1.81 -23.66
N VAL A 192 21.91 -1.37 -22.46
CA VAL A 192 22.76 -1.47 -21.28
C VAL A 192 22.09 -2.35 -20.23
N ARG A 193 22.88 -3.08 -19.46
CA ARG A 193 22.41 -3.75 -18.25
C ARG A 193 22.69 -2.84 -17.06
N TYR A 194 21.66 -2.43 -16.33
CA TYR A 194 21.85 -1.56 -15.17
C TYR A 194 22.30 -2.38 -13.95
N PRO A 195 23.49 -2.13 -13.36
CA PRO A 195 24.02 -2.96 -12.29
C PRO A 195 23.16 -2.98 -11.02
N GLY A 196 22.44 -1.89 -10.73
CA GLY A 196 21.65 -1.75 -9.50
C GLY A 196 20.40 -2.64 -9.43
N ASN A 197 19.90 -3.11 -10.58
CA ASN A 197 18.72 -4.00 -10.62
C ASN A 197 18.85 -5.18 -11.60
N GLY A 198 19.94 -5.24 -12.38
CA GLY A 198 20.20 -6.29 -13.36
C GLY A 198 19.34 -6.23 -14.62
N SER A 199 18.45 -5.25 -14.76
CA SER A 199 17.53 -5.08 -15.89
C SER A 199 18.22 -4.45 -17.09
N TYR A 200 17.67 -4.71 -18.28
CA TYR A 200 18.18 -4.14 -19.52
C TYR A 200 17.38 -2.92 -19.92
N TYR A 201 18.07 -1.91 -20.41
CA TYR A 201 17.48 -0.66 -20.86
C TYR A 201 18.04 -0.30 -22.22
N LYS A 202 17.15 0.04 -23.16
CA LYS A 202 17.51 0.54 -24.47
C LYS A 202 17.49 2.06 -24.44
N LEU A 203 18.55 2.70 -24.93
CA LEU A 203 18.54 4.14 -25.14
C LEU A 203 17.64 4.45 -26.34
N VAL A 204 16.53 5.13 -26.13
CA VAL A 204 15.52 5.39 -27.17
C VAL A 204 15.48 6.84 -27.62
N ASN A 205 16.08 7.76 -26.86
CA ASN A 205 16.11 9.17 -27.18
C ASN A 205 17.46 9.81 -26.79
N VAL A 206 17.82 10.92 -27.44
CA VAL A 206 19.05 11.70 -27.15
C VAL A 206 18.80 13.20 -27.35
N GLY A 207 19.44 14.06 -26.55
CA GLY A 207 19.39 15.52 -26.71
C GLY A 207 20.42 16.07 -27.71
N GLY A 208 20.51 17.40 -27.85
CA GLY A 208 21.44 18.07 -28.79
C GLY A 208 22.95 17.83 -28.52
N ASN A 209 23.29 17.34 -27.32
CA ASN A 209 24.64 16.90 -26.93
C ASN A 209 24.72 15.37 -26.68
N GLY A 210 23.71 14.61 -27.13
CA GLY A 210 23.58 13.16 -26.96
C GLY A 210 23.15 12.71 -25.55
N SER A 211 23.35 11.43 -25.21
CA SER A 211 23.02 10.86 -23.89
C SER A 211 24.10 11.22 -22.88
N ASP A 212 23.73 11.92 -21.82
CA ASP A 212 24.63 12.44 -20.78
C ASP A 212 25.01 11.39 -19.72
N GLY A 213 24.77 10.10 -19.98
CA GLY A 213 25.05 9.03 -19.03
C GLY A 213 24.14 9.09 -17.80
N THR A 214 22.93 9.63 -17.94
CA THR A 214 21.89 9.62 -16.90
C THR A 214 21.43 8.20 -16.59
N ASP A 215 21.18 7.94 -15.32
CA ASP A 215 20.73 6.66 -14.78
C ASP A 215 19.43 6.15 -15.46
N PRO A 216 19.41 4.92 -16.01
CA PRO A 216 18.25 4.32 -16.66
C PRO A 216 17.00 4.15 -15.78
N THR A 217 17.16 4.20 -14.46
CA THR A 217 16.04 4.16 -13.50
C THR A 217 15.49 5.54 -13.16
N ILE A 218 16.21 6.61 -13.50
CA ILE A 218 15.85 8.00 -13.20
C ILE A 218 15.18 8.67 -14.41
N SER A 219 15.62 8.36 -15.64
CA SER A 219 15.08 9.01 -16.84
C SER A 219 14.54 8.04 -17.87
N THR A 220 13.20 7.91 -17.87
CA THR A 220 12.42 7.16 -18.86
C THR A 220 12.31 7.86 -20.22
N TRP A 221 12.77 9.12 -20.32
CA TRP A 221 12.86 9.85 -21.59
C TRP A 221 14.03 9.35 -22.44
N TYR A 222 15.19 9.11 -21.82
CA TYR A 222 16.37 8.56 -22.49
C TYR A 222 16.27 7.03 -22.61
N TRP A 223 15.84 6.34 -21.55
CA TRP A 223 15.95 4.90 -21.42
C TRP A 223 14.59 4.21 -21.33
N GLN A 224 14.40 3.14 -22.10
CA GLN A 224 13.22 2.27 -22.00
C GLN A 224 13.62 0.87 -21.52
N PRO A 225 12.86 0.26 -20.59
CA PRO A 225 13.04 -1.14 -20.24
C PRO A 225 12.98 -2.02 -21.50
N THR A 226 13.89 -2.97 -21.61
CA THR A 226 13.96 -3.91 -22.72
C THR A 226 14.35 -5.30 -22.25
N THR A 227 14.22 -6.29 -23.13
CA THR A 227 14.66 -7.65 -22.90
C THR A 227 15.75 -7.99 -23.90
N CYS A 228 16.83 -8.63 -23.44
CA CYS A 228 17.88 -9.12 -24.33
C CYS A 228 17.44 -10.49 -24.89
N GLY A 229 16.65 -10.46 -25.98
CA GLY A 229 16.21 -11.63 -26.76
C GLY A 229 15.56 -11.17 -28.07
N GLY A 230 16.18 -11.47 -29.23
CA GLY A 230 15.74 -11.01 -30.56
C GLY A 230 14.41 -11.63 -31.01
N SER A 231 13.72 -11.17 -32.06
CA SER A 231 13.90 -10.16 -33.13
C SER A 231 12.49 -9.84 -33.65
N GLY A 232 12.06 -8.60 -33.91
CA GLY A 232 12.16 -7.95 -35.23
C GLY A 232 10.88 -8.08 -36.08
N GLY A 233 10.21 -6.95 -36.35
CA GLY A 233 9.36 -6.75 -37.54
C GLY A 233 7.84 -6.90 -37.43
N GLY A 234 7.13 -5.77 -37.32
CA GLY A 234 5.91 -5.45 -38.08
C GLY A 234 4.59 -6.22 -37.86
N GLY A 235 3.61 -5.52 -37.27
CA GLY A 235 2.20 -5.58 -37.71
C GLY A 235 1.23 -6.45 -36.91
N GLY A 236 0.24 -5.79 -36.28
CA GLY A 236 -1.13 -6.29 -36.18
C GLY A 236 -1.55 -7.03 -34.91
N GLY A 237 -2.33 -6.34 -34.07
CA GLY A 237 -3.56 -6.87 -33.48
C GLY A 237 -3.48 -7.82 -32.27
N GLY A 238 -4.05 -7.35 -31.15
CA GLY A 238 -4.91 -8.19 -30.30
C GLY A 238 -4.26 -8.92 -29.12
N GLY A 239 -4.51 -8.38 -27.91
CA GLY A 239 -4.99 -9.17 -26.77
C GLY A 239 -4.00 -10.04 -25.98
N GLY A 240 -3.83 -9.68 -24.70
CA GLY A 240 -3.86 -10.67 -23.62
C GLY A 240 -2.54 -11.01 -22.91
N GLY A 241 -2.41 -10.48 -21.68
CA GLY A 241 -2.01 -11.25 -20.51
C GLY A 241 -0.50 -11.45 -20.22
N GLY A 242 -0.02 -10.89 -19.12
CA GLY A 242 1.32 -11.18 -18.59
C GLY A 242 1.70 -10.40 -17.32
N SER A 243 1.19 -10.90 -16.19
CA SER A 243 1.36 -10.52 -14.77
C SER A 243 2.57 -9.67 -14.34
N GLY A 244 2.24 -8.51 -13.73
CA GLY A 244 3.11 -7.51 -13.11
C GLY A 244 2.38 -6.16 -13.19
N GLY A 245 1.51 -5.87 -12.22
CA GLY A 245 0.40 -4.90 -12.30
C GLY A 245 0.71 -3.54 -12.93
N SER A 246 0.65 -3.45 -14.26
CA SER A 246 0.69 -2.18 -14.98
C SER A 246 -0.59 -1.40 -14.67
N PHE A 247 -0.45 -0.15 -14.26
CA PHE A 247 -1.59 0.77 -14.18
C PHE A 247 -2.33 0.79 -15.53
N ILE A 248 -3.66 0.77 -15.49
CA ILE A 248 -4.50 0.61 -16.69
C ILE A 248 -4.47 1.84 -17.62
N VAL A 249 -4.04 2.99 -17.09
CA VAL A 249 -3.77 4.20 -17.86
C VAL A 249 -2.28 4.24 -18.18
N SER A 250 -1.95 4.25 -19.46
CA SER A 250 -0.55 4.38 -19.91
C SER A 250 -0.01 5.80 -19.69
N GLU A 251 1.32 5.95 -19.67
CA GLU A 251 1.96 7.27 -19.59
C GLU A 251 1.55 8.18 -20.77
N ALA A 252 1.39 7.62 -21.98
CA ALA A 252 0.93 8.38 -23.14
C ALA A 252 -0.49 8.94 -22.94
N GLN A 253 -1.40 8.14 -22.40
CA GLN A 253 -2.76 8.58 -22.07
C GLN A 253 -2.73 9.64 -20.96
N PHE A 254 -1.91 9.44 -19.92
CA PHE A 254 -1.72 10.44 -18.87
C PHE A 254 -1.19 11.77 -19.43
N ASN A 255 -0.21 11.73 -20.35
CA ASN A 255 0.31 12.93 -21.03
C ASN A 255 -0.76 13.61 -21.90
N GLN A 256 -1.65 12.84 -22.54
CA GLN A 256 -2.78 13.38 -23.31
C GLN A 256 -3.83 14.05 -22.41
N MET A 257 -4.09 13.48 -21.23
CA MET A 257 -4.99 14.05 -20.22
C MET A 257 -4.44 15.35 -19.63
N PHE A 258 -3.12 15.43 -19.44
CA PHE A 258 -2.45 16.53 -18.74
C PHE A 258 -1.27 17.11 -19.53
N PRO A 259 -1.54 17.77 -20.68
CA PRO A 259 -0.50 18.24 -21.59
C PRO A 259 0.30 19.45 -21.07
N SER A 260 -0.25 20.19 -20.11
CA SER A 260 0.34 21.42 -19.56
C SER A 260 0.65 21.34 -18.07
N ARG A 261 0.72 20.12 -17.51
CA ARG A 261 0.97 19.91 -16.08
C ARG A 261 2.32 20.44 -15.61
N ASN A 262 2.38 20.77 -14.33
CA ASN A 262 3.62 21.07 -13.64
C ASN A 262 4.52 19.82 -13.52
N GLY A 263 5.85 20.01 -13.57
CA GLY A 263 6.84 18.93 -13.47
C GLY A 263 6.80 18.13 -12.16
N LEU A 264 6.21 18.67 -11.09
CA LEU A 264 5.93 17.92 -9.86
C LEU A 264 5.08 16.67 -10.13
N TYR A 265 4.15 16.74 -11.08
CA TYR A 265 3.15 15.69 -11.30
C TYR A 265 3.60 14.71 -12.38
N THR A 266 4.48 13.79 -11.99
CA THR A 266 5.00 12.76 -12.88
C THR A 266 4.09 11.55 -12.91
N TYR A 267 4.06 10.83 -14.05
CA TYR A 267 3.36 9.55 -14.16
C TYR A 267 4.00 8.50 -13.24
N ALA A 268 5.34 8.48 -13.17
CA ALA A 268 6.07 7.60 -12.25
C ALA A 268 5.68 7.83 -10.78
N GLY A 269 5.55 9.09 -10.35
CA GLY A 269 5.07 9.42 -9.00
C GLY A 269 3.67 8.87 -8.72
N LEU A 270 2.77 8.91 -9.69
CA LEU A 270 1.43 8.33 -9.58
C LEU A 270 1.53 6.80 -9.42
N VAL A 271 2.24 6.12 -10.33
CA VAL A 271 2.39 4.66 -10.30
C VAL A 271 3.05 4.20 -9.00
N ASN A 272 4.09 4.90 -8.52
CA ASN A 272 4.75 4.60 -7.25
C ASN A 272 3.78 4.75 -6.06
N ALA A 273 2.94 5.78 -6.07
CA ALA A 273 1.97 6.01 -5.00
C ALA A 273 0.90 4.92 -4.89
N MET A 274 0.55 4.25 -6.01
CA MET A 274 -0.47 3.19 -6.03
C MET A 274 -0.09 1.97 -5.19
N SER A 275 1.20 1.70 -4.97
CA SER A 275 1.67 0.56 -4.16
C SER A 275 1.13 0.56 -2.72
N GLY A 276 0.80 1.72 -2.16
CA GLY A 276 0.19 1.84 -0.84
C GLY A 276 -1.32 1.52 -0.81
N TRP A 277 -1.95 1.37 -1.98
CA TRP A 277 -3.40 1.19 -2.11
C TRP A 277 -3.74 0.11 -3.14
N PRO A 278 -3.51 -1.18 -2.83
CA PRO A 278 -3.60 -2.26 -3.82
C PRO A 278 -4.97 -2.43 -4.49
N ALA A 279 -6.05 -1.90 -3.91
CA ALA A 279 -7.42 -1.95 -4.43
C ALA A 279 -7.75 -0.82 -5.43
N PHE A 280 -6.96 0.26 -5.44
CA PHE A 280 -7.17 1.42 -6.31
C PHE A 280 -6.95 1.05 -7.79
N ALA A 281 -7.98 1.25 -8.62
CA ALA A 281 -7.98 0.95 -10.06
C ALA A 281 -7.66 -0.52 -10.41
N THR A 282 -7.84 -1.43 -9.46
CA THR A 282 -7.61 -2.88 -9.61
C THR A 282 -8.81 -3.73 -9.18
N THR A 283 -9.86 -3.10 -8.66
CA THR A 283 -11.07 -3.75 -8.15
C THR A 283 -12.16 -3.81 -9.21
N GLY A 284 -12.87 -4.94 -9.32
CA GLY A 284 -13.98 -5.13 -10.26
C GLY A 284 -13.54 -5.53 -11.68
N SER A 285 -14.43 -5.33 -12.65
CA SER A 285 -14.15 -5.61 -14.06
C SER A 285 -13.18 -4.59 -14.66
N ASP A 286 -12.59 -4.88 -15.82
CA ASP A 286 -11.72 -3.92 -16.49
C ASP A 286 -12.44 -2.62 -16.86
N THR A 287 -13.75 -2.67 -17.12
CA THR A 287 -14.59 -1.47 -17.26
C THR A 287 -14.58 -0.62 -16.00
N ILE A 288 -14.82 -1.24 -14.83
CA ILE A 288 -14.83 -0.54 -13.54
C ILE A 288 -13.45 0.03 -13.21
N LYS A 289 -12.37 -0.72 -13.42
CA LYS A 289 -10.99 -0.24 -13.21
C LYS A 289 -10.68 0.99 -14.08
N ARG A 290 -11.08 0.97 -15.36
CA ARG A 290 -10.90 2.10 -16.29
C ARG A 290 -11.74 3.31 -15.87
N GLN A 291 -13.00 3.08 -15.48
CA GLN A 291 -13.89 4.13 -15.00
C GLN A 291 -13.36 4.76 -13.71
N GLU A 292 -12.90 3.95 -12.74
CA GLU A 292 -12.32 4.46 -11.50
C GLU A 292 -11.07 5.31 -11.78
N ALA A 293 -10.14 4.80 -12.60
CA ALA A 293 -8.94 5.55 -12.96
C ALA A 293 -9.28 6.88 -13.66
N ALA A 294 -10.24 6.87 -14.58
CA ALA A 294 -10.72 8.07 -15.25
C ALA A 294 -11.37 9.05 -14.26
N ALA A 295 -12.19 8.56 -13.33
CA ALA A 295 -12.90 9.36 -12.34
C ALA A 295 -11.96 10.03 -11.34
N PHE A 296 -10.94 9.29 -10.87
CA PHE A 296 -9.89 9.83 -10.02
C PHE A 296 -9.14 10.96 -10.73
N LEU A 297 -8.63 10.69 -11.94
CA LEU A 297 -7.86 11.68 -12.70
C LEU A 297 -8.72 12.89 -13.08
N ALA A 298 -10.01 12.71 -13.39
CA ALA A 298 -10.91 13.80 -13.74
C ALA A 298 -11.18 14.75 -12.56
N ASN A 299 -11.37 14.21 -11.36
CA ASN A 299 -11.48 15.05 -10.17
C ASN A 299 -10.16 15.75 -9.85
N VAL A 300 -9.03 15.06 -9.96
CA VAL A 300 -7.70 15.67 -9.85
C VAL A 300 -7.52 16.81 -10.85
N ALA A 301 -7.96 16.63 -12.10
CA ALA A 301 -7.91 17.68 -13.12
C ALA A 301 -8.72 18.93 -12.71
N HIS A 302 -9.85 18.73 -12.04
CA HIS A 302 -10.65 19.84 -11.53
C HIS A 302 -9.98 20.54 -10.34
N GLU A 303 -9.53 19.79 -9.33
CA GLU A 303 -8.94 20.36 -8.11
C GLU A 303 -7.65 21.16 -8.39
N SER A 304 -6.79 20.61 -9.23
CA SER A 304 -5.40 21.07 -9.40
C SER A 304 -5.21 21.93 -10.64
N ASP A 305 -6.30 22.44 -11.23
CA ASP A 305 -6.25 23.23 -12.45
C ASP A 305 -5.51 22.47 -13.58
N SER A 306 -5.93 21.22 -13.79
CA SER A 306 -5.31 20.23 -14.69
C SER A 306 -3.84 19.96 -14.37
N LEU A 307 -3.53 19.76 -13.09
CA LEU A 307 -2.19 19.54 -12.56
C LEU A 307 -1.22 20.72 -12.82
N ARG A 308 -1.72 21.94 -13.01
CA ARG A 308 -0.86 23.14 -13.08
C ARG A 308 -0.56 23.69 -11.70
N ALA A 309 -1.55 23.65 -10.81
CA ALA A 309 -1.42 24.13 -9.44
C ALA A 309 -0.71 23.08 -8.57
N THR A 310 0.45 23.43 -8.01
CA THR A 310 1.07 22.65 -6.92
C THR A 310 0.57 23.09 -5.54
N ARG A 311 -0.01 24.30 -5.49
CA ARG A 311 -0.50 24.99 -4.30
C ARG A 311 -1.75 25.78 -4.68
N GLU A 312 -2.59 26.02 -3.69
CA GLU A 312 -3.67 26.99 -3.80
C GLU A 312 -3.14 28.36 -4.24
N TYR A 313 -3.74 28.92 -5.29
CA TYR A 313 -3.31 30.20 -5.87
C TYR A 313 -3.55 31.39 -4.93
N ASN A 314 -4.67 31.41 -4.21
CA ASN A 314 -5.03 32.55 -3.38
C ASN A 314 -4.31 32.52 -2.03
N GLN A 315 -3.14 33.17 -1.97
CA GLN A 315 -2.34 33.24 -0.75
C GLN A 315 -3.05 33.95 0.42
N ALA A 316 -4.05 34.79 0.14
CA ALA A 316 -4.83 35.42 1.21
C ALA A 316 -5.63 34.40 2.05
N ASN A 317 -5.95 33.24 1.48
CA ASN A 317 -6.67 32.17 2.19
C ASN A 317 -5.73 31.29 3.02
N TRP A 318 -4.42 31.34 2.81
CA TRP A 318 -3.49 30.39 3.42
C TRP A 318 -3.56 30.30 4.95
N PRO A 319 -3.79 31.40 5.69
CA PRO A 319 -3.94 31.35 7.15
C PRO A 319 -5.24 30.69 7.64
N LEU A 320 -6.23 30.45 6.78
CA LEU A 320 -7.57 29.98 7.17
C LEU A 320 -7.61 28.50 7.55
N TYR A 321 -6.69 27.69 7.04
CA TYR A 321 -6.77 26.23 7.08
C TYR A 321 -6.19 25.61 8.36
N CYS A 322 -6.26 26.33 9.47
CA CYS A 322 -5.88 25.83 10.78
C CYS A 322 -7.12 25.73 11.67
N ASP A 323 -7.53 24.50 11.99
CA ASP A 323 -8.43 24.29 13.12
C ASP A 323 -7.61 24.40 14.42
N TRP A 324 -7.70 25.57 15.05
CA TRP A 324 -6.99 25.89 16.27
C TRP A 324 -7.39 25.02 17.48
N ASN A 325 -8.54 24.34 17.43
CA ASN A 325 -8.94 23.42 18.49
C ASN A 325 -8.08 22.15 18.51
N SER A 326 -7.69 21.65 17.33
CA SER A 326 -6.85 20.46 17.16
C SER A 326 -5.35 20.79 17.10
N GLY A 327 -5.00 22.06 16.93
CA GLY A 327 -3.63 22.57 16.96
C GLY A 327 -2.92 22.45 15.61
N CYS A 328 -1.99 23.39 15.38
CA CYS A 328 -1.19 23.50 14.16
C CYS A 328 0.29 23.52 14.51
N ALA A 329 1.12 22.93 13.64
CA ALA A 329 2.55 22.91 13.86
C ALA A 329 3.09 24.36 13.84
N PRO A 330 4.01 24.73 14.76
CA PRO A 330 4.58 26.07 14.79
C PRO A 330 5.13 26.48 13.43
N GLY A 331 4.67 27.63 12.91
CA GLY A 331 5.12 28.19 11.64
C GLY A 331 4.59 27.49 10.39
N GLN A 332 3.71 26.48 10.51
CA GLN A 332 3.17 25.75 9.37
C GLN A 332 1.77 26.22 8.97
N GLN A 333 1.45 26.04 7.69
CA GLN A 333 0.14 26.35 7.11
C GLN A 333 -0.36 25.19 6.25
N TYR A 334 -1.67 24.97 6.26
CA TYR A 334 -2.32 23.78 5.68
C TYR A 334 -3.29 24.13 4.55
N TYR A 335 -2.96 25.15 3.76
CA TYR A 335 -3.64 25.47 2.51
C TYR A 335 -3.54 24.33 1.49
N GLY A 336 -4.33 24.44 0.41
CA GLY A 336 -4.40 23.40 -0.61
C GLY A 336 -3.04 23.12 -1.27
N ARG A 337 -2.63 21.84 -1.30
CA ARG A 337 -1.45 21.37 -2.03
C ARG A 337 -1.74 20.06 -2.78
N GLY A 338 -1.00 19.82 -3.85
CA GLY A 338 -1.02 18.54 -4.56
C GLY A 338 -2.28 18.27 -5.40
N PRO A 339 -2.44 17.05 -5.92
CA PRO A 339 -3.42 16.74 -6.97
C PRO A 339 -4.88 16.89 -6.53
N ILE A 340 -5.16 16.71 -5.24
CA ILE A 340 -6.50 16.85 -4.64
C ILE A 340 -6.66 18.14 -3.83
N GLN A 341 -5.67 19.06 -3.90
CA GLN A 341 -5.63 20.28 -3.09
C GLN A 341 -5.87 20.01 -1.60
N LEU A 342 -5.12 19.05 -1.03
CA LEU A 342 -5.21 18.67 0.38
C LEU A 342 -5.14 19.91 1.27
N SER A 343 -6.17 20.13 2.08
CA SER A 343 -6.34 21.33 2.90
C SER A 343 -6.75 20.94 4.32
N TRP A 344 -6.48 21.81 5.29
CA TRP A 344 -6.72 21.66 6.73
C TRP A 344 -5.73 20.78 7.50
N ASN A 345 -5.26 21.29 8.64
CA ASN A 345 -4.32 20.61 9.56
C ASN A 345 -4.70 19.17 9.92
N TYR A 346 -5.98 18.91 10.18
CA TYR A 346 -6.46 17.56 10.51
C TYR A 346 -6.32 16.58 9.34
N ASN A 347 -6.52 17.05 8.09
CA ASN A 347 -6.35 16.20 6.90
C ASN A 347 -4.88 15.92 6.63
N TYR A 348 -3.99 16.90 6.78
CA TYR A 348 -2.54 16.67 6.66
C TYR A 348 -2.06 15.64 7.71
N ARG A 349 -2.56 15.73 8.95
CA ARG A 349 -2.26 14.75 9.99
C ARG A 349 -2.76 13.35 9.62
N ALA A 350 -4.02 13.22 9.21
CA ALA A 350 -4.62 11.94 8.86
C ALA A 350 -3.96 11.30 7.63
N ALA A 351 -3.72 12.09 6.57
CA ALA A 351 -3.01 11.64 5.38
C ALA A 351 -1.59 11.20 5.71
N GLY A 352 -0.87 12.00 6.49
CA GLY A 352 0.50 11.70 6.90
C GLY A 352 0.61 10.38 7.67
N GLN A 353 -0.30 10.15 8.62
CA GLN A 353 -0.39 8.89 9.35
C GLN A 353 -0.64 7.70 8.42
N ALA A 354 -1.57 7.82 7.47
CA ALA A 354 -1.91 6.74 6.55
C ALA A 354 -0.75 6.37 5.60
N ILE A 355 0.07 7.36 5.20
CA ILE A 355 1.14 7.14 4.23
C ILE A 355 2.54 7.01 4.86
N GLY A 356 2.63 7.09 6.20
CA GLY A 356 3.88 6.97 6.96
C GLY A 356 4.81 8.18 6.84
N VAL A 357 4.27 9.38 6.63
CA VAL A 357 5.04 10.63 6.46
C VAL A 357 4.50 11.70 7.41
N ASP A 358 5.38 12.41 8.12
CA ASP A 358 4.96 13.52 8.99
C ASP A 358 4.60 14.78 8.18
N LEU A 359 3.40 14.78 7.61
CA LEU A 359 2.81 15.90 6.88
C LEU A 359 2.23 16.99 7.80
N TRP A 360 2.05 16.72 9.09
CA TRP A 360 1.58 17.74 10.02
C TRP A 360 2.70 18.74 10.32
N SER A 361 3.92 18.27 10.56
CA SER A 361 5.08 19.15 10.73
C SER A 361 5.71 19.58 9.40
N ASN A 362 5.57 18.78 8.34
CA ASN A 362 6.17 19.03 7.02
C ASN A 362 5.13 19.04 5.89
N PRO A 363 4.11 19.92 5.93
CA PRO A 363 3.02 19.93 4.94
C PRO A 363 3.53 20.25 3.53
N ASP A 364 4.69 20.89 3.40
CA ASP A 364 5.22 21.29 2.11
C ASP A 364 5.70 20.14 1.22
N LEU A 365 5.91 18.95 1.81
CA LEU A 365 6.22 17.72 1.06
C LEU A 365 5.15 17.40 0.01
N VAL A 366 3.88 17.72 0.26
CA VAL A 366 2.76 17.49 -0.67
C VAL A 366 2.90 18.29 -1.98
N ALA A 367 3.70 19.36 -1.98
CA ALA A 367 3.90 20.22 -3.15
C ALA A 367 5.35 20.18 -3.69
N THR A 368 6.20 19.34 -3.11
CA THR A 368 7.62 19.25 -3.48
C THR A 368 8.08 17.83 -3.78
N ASP A 369 7.38 16.80 -3.29
CA ASP A 369 7.63 15.40 -3.62
C ASP A 369 6.45 14.82 -4.43
N SER A 370 6.75 14.36 -5.64
CA SER A 370 5.76 13.81 -6.58
C SER A 370 4.98 12.63 -6.01
N THR A 371 5.69 11.68 -5.38
CA THR A 371 5.08 10.45 -4.88
C THR A 371 4.22 10.74 -3.66
N ILE A 372 4.68 11.61 -2.76
CA ILE A 372 3.89 12.05 -1.58
C ILE A 372 2.64 12.78 -2.04
N ALA A 373 2.75 13.71 -3.01
CA ALA A 373 1.62 14.42 -3.58
C ALA A 373 0.53 13.43 -4.06
N TRP A 374 0.92 12.44 -4.87
CA TRP A 374 -0.01 11.40 -5.36
C TRP A 374 -0.55 10.50 -4.25
N LYS A 375 0.28 10.11 -3.27
CA LYS A 375 -0.17 9.31 -2.12
C LYS A 375 -1.28 10.02 -1.34
N THR A 376 -1.22 11.34 -1.16
CA THR A 376 -2.29 12.09 -0.49
C THR A 376 -3.59 12.12 -1.29
N ALA A 377 -3.50 12.22 -2.62
CA ALA A 377 -4.68 12.19 -3.49
C ALA A 377 -5.35 10.80 -3.48
N ILE A 378 -4.57 9.73 -3.60
CA ILE A 378 -5.10 8.36 -3.52
C ILE A 378 -5.64 8.08 -2.12
N TRP A 379 -4.96 8.53 -1.06
CA TRP A 379 -5.48 8.42 0.31
C TRP A 379 -6.90 9.02 0.41
N TYR A 380 -7.10 10.27 -0.03
CA TYR A 380 -8.43 10.88 0.00
C TYR A 380 -9.44 10.09 -0.84
N TRP A 381 -9.06 9.63 -2.03
CA TRP A 381 -9.91 8.82 -2.89
C TRP A 381 -10.37 7.51 -2.22
N MET A 382 -9.48 6.89 -1.45
CA MET A 382 -9.72 5.60 -0.80
C MET A 382 -10.41 5.72 0.55
N THR A 383 -10.27 6.85 1.27
CA THR A 383 -10.76 6.98 2.66
C THR A 383 -11.67 8.19 2.91
N GLY A 384 -11.62 9.21 2.07
CA GLY A 384 -12.41 10.43 2.22
C GLY A 384 -13.86 10.22 1.79
N THR A 385 -14.81 10.51 2.68
CA THR A 385 -16.25 10.32 2.40
C THR A 385 -17.01 11.61 2.13
N GLY A 386 -16.47 12.75 2.59
CA GLY A 386 -17.07 14.07 2.45
C GLY A 386 -18.57 14.10 2.74
N ALA A 387 -19.32 14.85 1.92
CA ALA A 387 -20.77 14.96 2.05
C ALA A 387 -21.54 13.72 1.55
N ALA A 388 -20.87 12.82 0.81
CA ALA A 388 -21.50 11.61 0.30
C ALA A 388 -21.68 10.52 1.36
N GLY A 389 -20.88 10.53 2.43
CA GLY A 389 -20.87 9.47 3.44
C GLY A 389 -20.24 8.15 2.95
N VAL A 390 -19.72 8.13 1.72
CA VAL A 390 -19.05 6.98 1.09
C VAL A 390 -17.84 7.47 0.30
N THR A 391 -16.85 6.59 0.11
CA THR A 391 -15.60 6.97 -0.57
C THR A 391 -15.78 7.02 -2.09
N PRO A 392 -15.01 7.87 -2.80
CA PRO A 392 -14.98 7.85 -4.26
C PRO A 392 -14.65 6.48 -4.85
N HIS A 393 -13.72 5.73 -4.23
CA HIS A 393 -13.44 4.34 -4.59
C HIS A 393 -14.73 3.49 -4.57
N ASN A 394 -15.44 3.49 -3.43
CA ASN A 394 -16.67 2.71 -3.26
C ASN A 394 -17.77 3.15 -4.23
N ALA A 395 -17.87 4.44 -4.55
CA ALA A 395 -18.81 4.94 -5.54
C ALA A 395 -18.59 4.34 -6.93
N MET A 396 -17.33 4.21 -7.34
CA MET A 396 -16.99 3.67 -8.66
C MET A 396 -17.10 2.15 -8.69
N VAL A 397 -16.54 1.43 -7.71
CA VAL A 397 -16.56 -0.04 -7.70
C VAL A 397 -17.97 -0.62 -7.57
N ASN A 398 -18.87 0.08 -6.87
CA ASN A 398 -20.27 -0.33 -6.72
C ASN A 398 -21.19 0.28 -7.80
N SER A 399 -20.63 0.95 -8.81
CA SER A 399 -21.38 1.56 -9.91
C SER A 399 -22.47 2.55 -9.46
N TRP A 400 -22.27 3.25 -8.36
CA TRP A 400 -23.21 4.27 -7.88
C TRP A 400 -23.15 5.56 -8.71
N GLY A 401 -22.02 5.81 -9.36
CA GLY A 401 -21.86 6.84 -10.38
C GLY A 401 -20.85 7.92 -10.03
N PHE A 402 -20.36 8.60 -11.07
CA PHE A 402 -19.34 9.65 -10.94
C PHE A 402 -19.80 10.82 -10.06
N GLY A 403 -21.09 11.15 -10.06
CA GLY A 403 -21.64 12.23 -9.23
C GLY A 403 -21.46 12.02 -7.73
N VAL A 404 -21.40 10.76 -7.27
CA VAL A 404 -21.12 10.45 -5.87
C VAL A 404 -19.67 10.77 -5.50
N THR A 405 -18.74 10.62 -6.45
CA THR A 405 -17.33 11.03 -6.25
C THR A 405 -17.21 12.54 -6.09
N ILE A 406 -17.96 13.32 -6.88
CA ILE A 406 -18.04 14.78 -6.77
C ILE A 406 -18.57 15.15 -5.38
N ASN A 407 -19.63 14.49 -4.93
CA ASN A 407 -20.24 14.73 -3.63
C ASN A 407 -19.28 14.42 -2.46
N ALA A 408 -18.46 13.38 -2.59
CA ALA A 408 -17.45 13.01 -1.60
C ALA A 408 -16.24 13.97 -1.57
N ILE A 409 -15.93 14.64 -2.66
CA ILE A 409 -14.77 15.56 -2.76
C ILE A 409 -15.15 16.98 -2.36
N ASN A 410 -16.23 17.52 -2.93
CA ASN A 410 -16.63 18.91 -2.65
C ASN A 410 -18.16 19.13 -2.66
N GLY A 411 -18.93 18.10 -2.33
CA GLY A 411 -20.39 18.13 -2.48
C GLY A 411 -21.13 19.17 -1.64
N SER A 412 -20.59 19.52 -0.47
CA SER A 412 -21.14 20.59 0.37
C SER A 412 -21.16 21.95 -0.34
N LEU A 413 -20.25 22.18 -1.29
CA LEU A 413 -20.15 23.42 -2.04
C LEU A 413 -20.74 23.31 -3.45
N GLU A 414 -20.73 22.11 -4.05
CA GLU A 414 -21.06 21.95 -5.48
C GLU A 414 -22.43 21.32 -5.75
N CYS A 415 -22.75 20.21 -5.06
CA CYS A 415 -23.93 19.41 -5.35
C CYS A 415 -25.23 20.05 -4.86
N GLY A 416 -26.38 19.51 -5.30
CA GLY A 416 -27.70 20.02 -4.96
C GLY A 416 -28.03 21.33 -5.67
N GLY A 417 -27.42 21.55 -6.84
CA GLY A 417 -27.60 22.76 -7.65
C GLY A 417 -26.82 23.99 -7.17
N ARG A 418 -25.87 23.86 -6.24
CA ARG A 418 -25.08 24.99 -5.70
C ARG A 418 -24.05 25.52 -6.68
N ARG A 419 -23.33 24.64 -7.37
CA ARG A 419 -22.36 24.99 -8.43
C ARG A 419 -22.50 24.08 -9.65
N PRO A 420 -23.60 24.20 -10.42
CA PRO A 420 -23.79 23.39 -11.63
C PRO A 420 -22.65 23.54 -12.64
N ASP A 421 -22.00 24.71 -12.68
CA ASP A 421 -20.81 25.01 -13.48
C ASP A 421 -19.61 24.11 -13.12
N ALA A 422 -19.33 23.97 -11.82
CA ALA A 422 -18.22 23.16 -11.33
C ALA A 422 -18.48 21.67 -11.56
N VAL A 423 -19.70 21.20 -11.22
CA VAL A 423 -20.14 19.81 -11.47
C VAL A 423 -20.01 19.48 -12.97
N GLN A 424 -20.51 20.34 -13.85
CA GLN A 424 -20.42 20.10 -15.29
C GLN A 424 -18.96 20.06 -15.78
N THR A 425 -18.08 20.89 -15.21
CA THR A 425 -16.64 20.87 -15.52
C THR A 425 -16.00 19.52 -15.16
N ARG A 426 -16.32 18.97 -13.98
CA ARG A 426 -15.85 17.61 -13.59
C ARG A 426 -16.37 16.54 -14.54
N ILE A 427 -17.65 16.61 -14.90
CA ILE A 427 -18.26 15.67 -15.87
C ILE A 427 -17.55 15.74 -17.23
N ASN A 428 -17.19 16.95 -17.68
CA ASN A 428 -16.48 17.14 -18.95
C ASN A 428 -15.09 16.50 -18.91
N PHE A 429 -14.33 16.68 -17.82
CA PHE A 429 -13.06 15.97 -17.64
C PHE A 429 -13.25 14.45 -17.63
N TYR A 430 -14.23 13.96 -16.89
CA TYR A 430 -14.49 12.52 -16.79
C TYR A 430 -14.82 11.92 -18.16
N ARG A 431 -15.74 12.53 -18.92
CA ARG A 431 -16.07 12.09 -20.28
C ARG A 431 -14.87 12.12 -21.23
N SER A 432 -14.04 13.17 -21.13
CA SER A 432 -12.81 13.26 -21.93
C SER A 432 -11.85 12.11 -21.58
N PHE A 433 -11.67 11.82 -20.30
CA PHE A 433 -10.69 10.84 -19.84
C PHE A 433 -11.17 9.40 -20.09
N THR A 434 -12.46 9.12 -19.91
CA THR A 434 -13.04 7.83 -20.32
C THR A 434 -12.93 7.63 -21.84
N GLY A 435 -13.09 8.69 -22.63
CA GLY A 435 -12.84 8.67 -24.08
C GLY A 435 -11.39 8.33 -24.44
N ILE A 436 -10.40 8.92 -23.76
CA ILE A 436 -8.97 8.62 -23.95
C ILE A 436 -8.63 7.18 -23.54
N ILE A 437 -9.26 6.68 -22.49
CA ILE A 437 -9.02 5.32 -21.96
C ILE A 437 -9.78 4.26 -22.78
N GLY A 438 -10.80 4.66 -23.53
CA GLY A 438 -11.64 3.77 -24.35
C GLY A 438 -12.68 3.03 -23.52
N VAL A 439 -13.38 3.72 -22.61
CA VAL A 439 -14.45 3.14 -21.77
C VAL A 439 -15.69 4.05 -21.78
N ASP A 440 -16.89 3.46 -21.65
CA ASP A 440 -18.11 4.23 -21.43
C ASP A 440 -18.13 4.85 -20.02
N PRO A 441 -18.60 6.10 -19.84
CA PRO A 441 -18.58 6.76 -18.53
C PRO A 441 -19.61 6.19 -17.53
N GLY A 442 -20.59 5.41 -17.97
CA GLY A 442 -21.69 4.95 -17.14
C GLY A 442 -22.75 6.03 -16.85
N GLY A 443 -23.65 5.72 -15.91
CA GLY A 443 -24.75 6.61 -15.49
C GLY A 443 -24.41 7.49 -14.28
N ASN A 444 -25.39 8.30 -13.85
CA ASN A 444 -25.33 9.11 -12.62
C ASN A 444 -24.07 10.00 -12.53
N LEU A 445 -23.81 10.76 -13.59
CA LEU A 445 -22.58 11.54 -13.70
C LEU A 445 -22.56 12.82 -12.84
N GLY A 446 -23.73 13.34 -12.49
CA GLY A 446 -23.86 14.58 -11.73
C GLY A 446 -24.39 14.39 -10.32
N CYS A 447 -24.31 15.47 -9.57
CA CYS A 447 -24.93 15.75 -8.29
C CYS A 447 -25.35 17.25 -8.31
#